data_AF-A0A815GJT4-F1
#
_entry.id   AF-A0A815GJT4-F1
#
_cell.length_a   1.000
_cell.length_b   1.000
_cell.length_c   1.000
_cell.angle_alpha   90.00
_cell.angle_beta   90.00
_cell.angle_gamma   90.00
#
_symmetry.space_group_name_H-M   'P 1'
#
loop_
_entity.id
_entity.type
_entity.pdbx_description
1 polymer ?
#
loop_
_entity_poly.entity_id
_entity_poly.type
_entity_poly.pdbx_seq_one_letter_code
_entity_poly.pdbx_strand_id
1 'polypeptide(L)' 'MFGSDYLVAPIYTYQATSRSVYLPAIDKQNSVWQHYYTKRIYDGGQRYNISTTLNDFPLFVKIASNDIEILVY' A
#
# COMPACT_ATOMS: atom_id res chain seq x y z
N MET A 1 0.96 -7.37 8.41
CA MET A 1 0.35 -8.17 7.33
C MET A 1 -0.91 -8.80 7.87
N PHE A 2 -2.02 -8.70 7.14
CA PHE A 2 -3.27 -9.39 7.42
C PHE A 2 -3.48 -10.43 6.31
N GLY A 3 -3.22 -11.69 6.64
CA GLY A 3 -3.07 -12.73 5.61
C GLY A 3 -1.85 -12.49 4.70
N SER A 4 -1.86 -13.14 3.53
CA SER A 4 -0.81 -13.03 2.51
C SER A 4 -0.89 -11.73 1.70
N ASP A 5 -2.07 -11.11 1.64
CA ASP A 5 -2.38 -10.15 0.59
C ASP A 5 -2.50 -8.72 1.10
N TYR A 6 -2.79 -8.50 2.39
CA TYR A 6 -3.01 -7.15 2.91
C TYR A 6 -1.85 -6.67 3.79
N LEU A 7 -1.41 -5.43 3.53
CA LEU A 7 -0.60 -4.64 4.46
C LEU A 7 -1.48 -3.58 5.10
N VAL A 8 -1.63 -3.66 6.42
CA VAL A 8 -2.46 -2.77 7.24
C VAL A 8 -1.54 -1.90 8.09
N ALA A 9 -1.66 -0.58 8.00
CA ALA A 9 -0.86 0.37 8.79
C ALA A 9 -1.74 1.50 9.36
N PRO A 10 -2.47 1.25 10.48
CA PRO A 10 -3.41 2.21 11.08
C PRO A 10 -2.76 3.51 11.57
N ILE A 11 -3.48 4.62 11.63
CA ILE A 11 -2.98 5.80 12.35
C ILE A 11 -3.16 5.57 13.85
N TYR A 12 -2.08 5.73 14.63
CA TYR A 12 -2.09 5.52 16.09
C TYR A 12 -1.58 6.73 16.87
N THR A 13 -1.24 7.82 16.17
CA THR A 13 -0.82 9.09 16.79
C THR A 13 -1.95 10.09 16.66
N TYR A 14 -2.33 10.72 17.77
CA TYR A 14 -3.36 11.75 17.79
C TYR A 14 -3.07 12.86 16.76
N GLN A 15 -4.09 13.28 16.02
CA GLN A 15 -4.03 14.33 14.98
C GLN A 15 -3.08 14.10 13.81
N ALA A 16 -2.44 12.93 13.67
CA ALA A 16 -1.62 12.65 12.51
C ALA A 16 -2.49 12.49 11.24
N THR A 17 -2.12 13.20 10.18
CA THR A 17 -2.77 13.15 8.85
C THR A 17 -1.92 12.41 7.81
N SER A 18 -0.86 11.73 8.27
CA SER A 18 -0.06 10.83 7.45
C SER A 18 0.65 9.80 8.31
N ARG A 19 1.11 8.72 7.68
CA ARG A 19 2.00 7.73 8.31
C ARG A 19 3.09 7.30 7.34
N SER A 20 4.29 7.17 7.89
CA SER A 20 5.40 6.57 7.18
C SER A 20 5.27 5.04 7.18
N VAL A 21 5.15 4.44 6.00
CA VAL A 21 4.92 3.01 5.80
C VAL A 21 6.03 2.44 4.93
N TYR A 22 6.68 1.37 5.40
CA TYR A 22 7.57 0.58 4.56
C TYR A 22 6.74 -0.46 3.80
N LEU A 23 6.80 -0.41 2.47
CA LEU A 23 6.18 -1.40 1.61
C LEU A 23 7.25 -2.44 1.26
N PRO A 24 7.13 -3.70 1.69
CA PRO A 24 8.18 -4.69 1.48
C PRO A 24 8.23 -5.14 0.02
N ALA A 25 9.42 -5.55 -0.42
CA ALA A 25 9.57 -6.27 -1.67
C ALA A 25 8.96 -7.67 -1.51
N ILE A 26 8.28 -8.18 -2.55
CA ILE A 26 7.48 -9.41 -2.51
C ILE A 26 8.02 -10.50 -3.45
N ASP A 27 8.96 -10.18 -4.34
CA ASP A 27 9.88 -11.10 -5.01
C ASP A 27 11.01 -10.30 -5.68
N LYS A 28 11.90 -10.98 -6.43
CA LYS A 28 13.03 -10.35 -7.13
C LYS A 28 12.63 -9.62 -8.42
N GLN A 29 11.39 -9.74 -8.91
CA GLN A 29 11.06 -9.36 -10.29
C GLN A 29 10.03 -8.26 -10.43
N ASN A 30 9.13 -8.03 -9.47
CA ASN A 30 8.42 -6.75 -9.29
C ASN A 30 7.52 -6.82 -8.07
N SER A 31 7.66 -5.85 -7.18
CA SER A 31 6.87 -5.77 -5.96
C SER A 31 5.93 -4.60 -6.08
N VAL A 32 4.63 -4.84 -6.24
CA VAL A 32 3.65 -3.77 -6.37
C VAL A 32 2.56 -3.88 -5.32
N TRP A 33 2.28 -2.74 -4.70
CA TRP A 33 1.26 -2.56 -3.69
C TRP A 33 0.25 -1.56 -4.20
N GLN A 34 -1.02 -1.95 -4.25
CA GLN A 34 -2.09 -1.03 -4.56
C GLN A 34 -2.68 -0.47 -3.28
N HIS A 35 -2.73 0.85 -3.14
CA HIS A 35 -3.46 1.50 -2.06
C HIS A 35 -4.97 1.23 -2.22
N TYR A 36 -5.59 0.65 -1.20
CA TYR A 36 -6.94 0.07 -1.28
C TYR A 36 -8.00 1.10 -1.69
N TYR A 37 -7.92 2.31 -1.14
CA TYR A 37 -8.91 3.37 -1.36
C TYR A 37 -8.70 4.12 -2.67
N THR A 38 -7.46 4.54 -2.95
CA THR A 38 -7.15 5.42 -4.10
C THR A 38 -6.76 4.67 -5.36
N LYS A 39 -6.58 3.34 -5.26
CA LYS A 39 -6.10 2.45 -6.33
C LYS A 39 -4.71 2.79 -6.89
N ARG A 40 -4.00 3.75 -6.29
CA ARG A 40 -2.63 4.12 -6.66
C ARG A 40 -1.68 2.95 -6.40
N ILE A 41 -0.78 2.71 -7.35
CA ILE A 41 0.26 1.69 -7.28
C ILE A 41 1.54 2.27 -6.70
N TYR A 42 2.23 1.47 -5.89
CA TYR A 42 3.49 1.78 -5.25
C TYR A 42 4.45 0.61 -5.41
N ASP A 43 5.72 0.90 -5.64
CA ASP A 43 6.76 -0.11 -5.66
C ASP A 43 7.10 -0.57 -4.24
N GLY A 44 7.39 -1.85 -4.08
CA GLY A 44 7.91 -2.42 -2.84
C GLY A 44 9.39 -2.15 -2.66
N GLY A 45 9.90 -2.48 -1.48
CA GLY A 45 11.29 -2.31 -1.09
C GLY A 45 11.63 -0.94 -0.52
N GLN A 46 10.67 -0.02 -0.38
CA GLN A 46 10.92 1.35 0.08
C GLN A 46 9.84 1.90 1.01
N ARG A 47 10.13 3.06 1.60
CA ARG A 47 9.27 3.72 2.57
C ARG A 47 8.58 4.92 1.92
N TYR A 48 7.27 5.03 2.14
CA TYR A 48 6.46 6.15 1.67
C TYR A 48 5.85 6.89 2.84
N ASN A 49 5.64 8.19 2.68
CA ASN A 49 4.73 8.93 3.55
C ASN A 49 3.35 8.95 2.90
N ILE A 50 2.39 8.30 3.54
CA ILE A 50 1.03 8.12 3.01
C ILE A 50 0.12 9.08 3.74
N SER A 51 -0.46 10.03 3.01
CA SER A 51 -1.50 10.93 3.52
C SER A 51 -2.79 10.16 3.78
N THR A 52 -3.53 10.59 4.78
CA THR A 52 -4.74 9.92 5.25
C THR A 52 -5.76 10.94 5.74
N THR A 53 -7.03 10.57 5.74
CA THR A 53 -8.14 11.32 6.33
C THR A 53 -8.64 10.62 7.61
N LEU A 54 -9.67 11.15 8.24
CA LEU A 54 -10.29 10.50 9.41
C LEU A 54 -11.01 9.19 9.04
N ASN A 55 -11.44 9.04 7.78
CA ASN A 55 -12.27 7.92 7.32
C ASN A 55 -11.47 6.85 6.57
N ASP A 56 -10.15 7.01 6.45
CA ASP A 56 -9.26 6.05 5.83
C ASP A 56 -8.00 5.85 6.67
N PHE A 57 -7.18 4.89 6.26
CA PHE A 57 -5.85 4.67 6.80
C PHE A 57 -5.00 4.00 5.71
N PRO A 58 -3.66 4.00 5.84
CA PRO A 58 -2.80 3.28 4.91
C PRO A 58 -3.12 1.77 4.91
N LEU A 59 -3.78 1.33 3.85
CA LEU A 59 -4.17 -0.05 3.60
C LEU A 59 -3.78 -0.40 2.16
N PHE A 60 -3.04 -1.49 2.01
CA PHE A 60 -2.54 -1.92 0.72
C PHE A 60 -2.89 -3.37 0.44
N VAL A 61 -3.19 -3.64 -0.82
CA VAL A 61 -3.35 -4.98 -1.36
C VAL A 61 -2.13 -5.28 -2.21
N LYS A 62 -1.52 -6.43 -1.96
CA LYS A 62 -0.53 -7.02 -2.84
C LYS A 62 -1.22 -7.38 -4.15
N ILE A 63 -0.64 -6.95 -5.27
CA ILE A 63 -1.11 -7.34 -6.60
C ILE A 63 0.02 -8.06 -7.35
N ALA A 64 -0.28 -8.95 -8.29
CA ALA A 64 0.75 -9.51 -9.14
C ALA A 64 1.18 -8.45 -10.16
N SER A 65 2.46 -8.45 -10.55
CA SER A 65 2.94 -7.51 -11.58
C SER A 65 2.18 -7.69 -12.92
N ASN A 66 1.68 -8.89 -13.20
CA ASN A 66 0.90 -9.19 -14.40
C ASN A 66 -0.54 -8.66 -14.33
N ASP A 67 -1.05 -8.35 -13.14
CA ASP A 67 -2.41 -7.78 -12.97
C ASP A 67 -2.44 -6.28 -13.30
N ILE A 68 -1.27 -5.63 -13.37
CA ILE A 68 -1.14 -4.20 -13.66
C ILE A 68 -1.66 -3.88 -15.07
N GLU A 69 -1.46 -4.77 -16.06
CA GLU A 69 -1.92 -4.54 -17.44
C GLU A 69 -3.45 -4.54 -17.58
N ILE A 70 -4.17 -5.18 -16.66
CA ILE A 70 -5.64 -5.32 -16.72
C ILE A 70 -6.34 -4.10 -16.09
N LEU A 71 -5.67 -3.35 -15.23
CA LEU A 71 -6.24 -2.23 -14.48
C LEU A 71 -6.10 -0.85 -15.19
N VAL A 72 -5.54 -0.83 -16.40
CA VAL A 72 -5.32 0.39 -17.21
C VAL A 72 -6.33 0.53 -18.35
N TYR A 73 -7.33 -0.36 -18.45
CA TYR A 73 -8.44 -0.29 -19.41
C TYR A 73 -9.78 -0.01 -18.75
#